data_AF-A0AAN9BH80-F1
#
_entry.id   AF-A0AAN9BH80-F1
#
_cell.length_a   1.000
_cell.length_b   1.000
_cell.length_c   1.000
_cell.angle_alpha   90.00
_cell.angle_beta   90.00
_cell.angle_gamma   90.00
#
_symmetry.space_group_name_H-M   'P 1'
#
loop_
_entity.id
_entity.type
_entity.pdbx_description
1 polymer ?
#
loop_
_entity_poly.entity_id
_entity_poly.type
_entity_poly.pdbx_seq_one_letter_code
_entity_poly.pdbx_strand_id
1 'polypeptide(L)'
;MHPRRHLNLVDRGRALAWVQEGIRLREIAARLGCSHSVIVRLRQRFLATGSVETRPRSGRPRSTTQHTLHHTPGVADQDDYCQHHQTKD
;
A
#
# COMPACT_ATOMS: atom_id res chain seq x y z
N MET A 1 -30.01 2.51 12.14
CA MET A 1 -28.91 2.19 11.18
C MET A 1 -27.60 2.59 11.83
N HIS A 2 -26.56 1.73 11.86
CA HIS A 2 -25.23 2.13 12.33
C HIS A 2 -24.50 2.87 11.20
N PRO A 3 -23.87 4.03 11.45
CA PRO A 3 -23.07 4.72 10.44
C PRO A 3 -22.00 3.78 9.86
N ARG A 4 -21.66 3.96 8.58
CA ARG A 4 -20.61 3.16 7.91
C ARG A 4 -19.23 3.50 8.49
N ARG A 5 -18.92 2.94 9.65
CA ARG A 5 -17.62 3.06 10.30
C ARG A 5 -16.66 2.02 9.74
N HIS A 6 -15.50 2.48 9.27
CA HIS A 6 -14.43 1.59 8.86
C HIS A 6 -13.75 1.03 10.12
N LEU A 7 -13.80 -0.30 10.29
CA LEU A 7 -13.08 -0.97 11.38
C LEU A 7 -11.58 -0.78 11.17
N ASN A 8 -10.88 -0.19 12.16
CA ASN A 8 -9.44 -0.01 12.12
C ASN A 8 -8.71 -1.37 12.23
N LEU A 9 -7.39 -1.40 12.03
CA LEU A 9 -6.63 -2.66 12.05
C LEU A 9 -6.70 -3.36 13.42
N VAL A 10 -6.63 -2.59 14.51
CA VAL A 10 -6.66 -3.09 15.89
C VAL A 10 -8.00 -3.76 16.21
N ASP A 11 -9.12 -3.10 15.89
CA ASP A 11 -10.48 -3.60 16.12
C ASP A 11 -10.74 -4.87 15.29
N ARG A 12 -10.15 -4.99 14.10
CA ARG A 12 -10.21 -6.22 13.31
C ARG A 12 -9.44 -7.36 13.96
N GLY A 13 -8.23 -7.08 14.46
CA GLY A 13 -7.43 -8.06 15.18
C GLY A 13 -8.16 -8.57 16.41
N ARG A 14 -8.72 -7.67 17.23
CA ARG A 14 -9.55 -8.02 18.39
C ARG A 14 -10.78 -8.83 18.00
N ALA A 15 -11.49 -8.43 16.94
CA ALA A 15 -12.64 -9.18 16.45
C ALA A 15 -12.27 -10.62 16.08
N LEU A 16 -11.13 -10.83 15.40
CA LEU A 16 -10.68 -12.17 15.01
C LEU A 16 -10.22 -13.01 16.20
N ALA A 17 -9.55 -12.41 17.19
CA ALA A 17 -9.20 -13.09 18.44
C ALA A 17 -10.47 -13.61 19.16
N TRP A 18 -11.49 -12.76 19.31
CA TRP A 18 -12.77 -13.17 19.89
C TRP A 18 -13.51 -14.23 19.07
N VAL A 19 -13.38 -14.21 17.74
CA VAL A 19 -13.90 -15.31 16.90
C VAL A 19 -13.19 -16.62 17.20
N GLN A 20 -11.87 -16.61 17.39
CA GLN A 20 -11.10 -17.80 17.75
C GLN A 20 -11.45 -18.33 19.14
N GLU A 21 -11.74 -17.43 20.08
CA GLU A 21 -12.25 -17.75 21.42
C GLU A 21 -13.70 -18.26 21.42
N GLY A 22 -14.38 -18.28 20.27
CA GLY A 22 -15.75 -18.79 20.14
C GLY A 22 -16.86 -17.81 20.53
N ILE A 23 -16.55 -16.52 20.70
CA ILE A 23 -17.57 -15.50 20.98
C ILE A 23 -18.49 -15.33 19.77
N ARG A 24 -19.78 -15.17 20.04
CA ARG A 24 -20.82 -15.03 19.00
C ARG A 24 -20.59 -13.75 18.19
N LEU A 25 -20.67 -13.85 16.86
CA LEU A 25 -20.41 -12.72 15.94
C LEU A 25 -21.31 -11.50 16.20
N ARG A 26 -22.57 -11.72 16.62
CA ARG A 26 -23.51 -10.63 16.96
C ARG A 26 -23.05 -9.85 18.19
N GLU A 27 -22.47 -10.54 19.16
CA GLU A 27 -21.95 -9.92 20.38
C GLU A 27 -20.68 -9.12 20.08
N ILE A 28 -19.77 -9.68 19.28
CA ILE A 28 -18.59 -8.97 18.78
C ILE A 28 -19.00 -7.67 18.05
N ALA A 29 -20.01 -7.75 17.18
CA ALA A 29 -20.51 -6.61 16.44
C ALA A 29 -21.06 -5.51 17.37
N ALA A 30 -21.82 -5.90 18.41
CA ALA A 30 -22.33 -4.98 19.42
C ALA A 30 -21.20 -4.32 20.22
N ARG A 31 -20.21 -5.10 20.67
CA ARG A 31 -19.03 -4.60 21.40
C ARG A 31 -18.21 -3.58 20.60
N LEU A 32 -18.13 -3.75 19.28
CA LEU A 32 -17.37 -2.85 18.39
C LEU A 32 -18.21 -1.73 17.75
N GLY A 33 -19.52 -1.70 18.02
CA GLY A 33 -20.44 -0.71 17.43
C GLY A 33 -20.52 -0.80 15.91
N CYS A 34 -20.46 -2.02 15.35
CA CYS A 34 -20.54 -2.24 13.90
C CYS A 34 -21.66 -3.22 13.54
N SER A 35 -21.93 -3.38 12.24
CA SER A 35 -22.95 -4.33 11.81
C SER A 35 -22.44 -5.76 11.83
N HIS A 36 -23.33 -6.72 12.11
CA HIS A 36 -23.02 -8.15 12.08
C HIS A 36 -22.36 -8.58 10.76
N SER A 37 -22.82 -8.03 9.63
CA SER A 37 -22.26 -8.31 8.30
C SER A 37 -20.80 -7.87 8.13
N VAL A 38 -20.33 -6.87 8.89
CA VAL A 38 -18.90 -6.49 8.89
C VAL A 38 -18.06 -7.60 9.49
N ILE A 39 -18.48 -8.17 10.61
CA ILE A 39 -17.77 -9.25 11.29
C ILE A 39 -17.79 -10.54 10.44
N VAL A 40 -18.93 -10.87 9.83
CA VAL A 40 -19.03 -12.03 8.91
C VAL A 40 -18.04 -11.89 7.75
N ARG A 41 -18.02 -10.75 7.07
CA ARG A 41 -17.11 -10.51 5.95
C ARG A 41 -15.65 -10.50 6.39
N LEU A 42 -15.36 -9.95 7.56
CA LEU A 42 -14.01 -9.96 8.14
C LEU A 42 -13.52 -11.39 8.36
N ARG A 43 -14.33 -12.24 9.01
CA ARG A 43 -14.01 -13.66 9.23
C ARG A 43 -13.82 -14.40 7.91
N GLN A 44 -14.75 -14.25 6.96
CA GLN A 44 -14.65 -14.90 5.65
C GLN A 44 -13.37 -14.49 4.90
N ARG A 45 -13.04 -13.19 4.91
CA ARG A 45 -11.80 -12.72 4.30
C ARG A 45 -10.57 -13.32 4.99
N PHE A 46 -10.55 -13.33 6.31
CA PHE A 46 -9.44 -13.90 7.06
C PHE A 46 -9.26 -15.39 6.77
N LEU A 47 -10.34 -16.16 6.68
CA LEU A 47 -10.28 -17.58 6.30
C LEU A 47 -9.76 -17.77 4.86
N ALA A 48 -10.03 -16.84 3.96
CA ALA A 48 -9.58 -16.91 2.57
C ALA A 48 -8.13 -16.45 2.36
N THR A 49 -7.66 -15.44 3.10
CA THR A 49 -6.35 -14.81 2.84
C THR A 49 -5.34 -14.94 3.98
N GLY A 50 -5.75 -15.39 5.16
CA GLY A 50 -4.92 -15.43 6.37
C GLY A 50 -4.49 -14.05 6.91
N SER A 51 -4.99 -12.96 6.33
CA SER A 51 -4.55 -11.60 6.66
C SER A 51 -5.69 -10.71 7.17
N VAL A 52 -5.37 -9.93 8.20
CA VAL A 52 -6.27 -8.94 8.82
C VAL A 52 -6.29 -7.62 8.03
N GLU A 53 -5.21 -7.37 7.29
CA GLU A 53 -4.99 -6.13 6.56
C GLU A 53 -5.97 -5.96 5.38
N THR A 54 -6.11 -4.73 4.93
CA THR A 54 -6.79 -4.46 3.66
C THR A 54 -5.89 -4.88 2.51
N ARG A 55 -6.44 -5.58 1.52
CA ARG A 55 -5.74 -5.85 0.26
C ARG A 55 -5.26 -4.51 -0.35
N PRO A 56 -3.98 -4.38 -0.74
CA PRO A 56 -3.53 -3.23 -1.50
C PRO A 56 -4.37 -3.13 -2.77
N ARG A 57 -5.00 -1.96 -2.97
CA ARG A 57 -5.78 -1.70 -4.16
C ARG A 57 -4.81 -1.32 -5.28
N SER A 58 -4.66 -2.17 -6.29
CA SER A 58 -4.10 -1.73 -7.56
C SER A 58 -5.08 -0.72 -8.13
N GLY A 59 -4.75 0.57 -8.06
CA GLY A 59 -5.51 1.60 -8.76
C GLY A 59 -5.58 1.30 -10.26
N ARG A 60 -6.43 2.03 -10.99
CA ARG A 60 -6.39 1.98 -12.45
C ARG A 60 -4.99 2.44 -12.90
N PRO A 61 -4.26 1.66 -13.72
CA PRO A 61 -2.95 2.10 -14.22
C PRO A 61 -3.11 3.43 -14.95
N ARG A 62 -2.29 4.43 -14.60
CA ARG A 62 -2.23 5.68 -15.37
C ARG A 62 -1.42 5.37 -16.62
N SER A 63 -2.01 5.62 -17.79
CA SER A 63 -1.27 5.64 -19.05
C SER A 63 -0.34 6.85 -19.02
N THR A 64 0.89 6.67 -18.54
CA THR A 64 1.96 7.62 -18.79
C THR A 64 2.45 7.34 -20.21
N THR A 65 1.97 8.10 -21.18
CA THR A 65 2.70 8.25 -22.44
C THR A 65 4.11 8.71 -22.05
N GLN A 66 5.13 7.97 -22.48
CA GLN A 66 6.55 8.26 -22.22
C GLN A 66 6.99 9.52 -22.97
N HIS A 67 6.41 10.68 -22.64
CA HIS A 67 6.93 11.94 -23.09
C HIS A 67 7.24 12.74 -21.83
N THR A 68 8.49 13.18 -21.74
CA THR A 68 9.04 13.99 -20.66
C THR A 68 9.71 13.23 -19.52
N LEU A 69 10.70 12.38 -19.86
CA LEU A 69 11.96 12.39 -19.11
C LEU A 69 12.87 13.38 -19.85
N HIS A 70 13.02 14.59 -19.33
CA HIS A 70 14.00 15.53 -19.86
C HIS A 70 15.40 14.95 -19.59
N HIS A 71 16.00 14.36 -20.62
CA HIS A 71 17.46 14.30 -20.74
C HIS A 71 17.94 15.76 -20.82
N THR A 72 18.82 16.18 -19.92
CA THR A 72 19.55 17.44 -20.05
C THR A 72 20.83 17.16 -20.84
N PRO A 73 20.91 17.46 -22.16
CA PRO A 73 22.19 17.54 -22.82
C PRO A 73 22.75 18.93 -22.50
N GLY A 74 23.63 19.02 -21.50
CA GLY A 74 24.04 20.32 -20.99
C GLY A 74 25.21 20.31 -20.03
N VAL A 75 26.08 19.31 -20.10
CA VAL A 75 27.46 19.47 -19.63
C VAL A 75 28.34 19.36 -20.86
N ALA A 76 29.04 20.47 -21.13
CA ALA A 76 29.89 20.65 -22.27
C ALA A 76 30.96 19.56 -22.35
N ASP A 77 31.08 18.95 -23.53
CA ASP A 77 32.33 18.39 -24.00
C ASP A 77 33.37 19.52 -24.01
N GLN A 78 34.40 19.39 -23.17
CA GLN A 78 35.68 20.05 -23.37
C GLN A 78 36.72 18.95 -23.53
N ASP A 79 36.75 18.45 -24.76
CA ASP A 79 37.92 17.89 -25.40
C ASP A 79 39.04 18.96 -25.40
N ASP A 80 39.71 19.12 -24.26
CA ASP A 80 41.00 19.80 -24.13
C ASP A 80 42.10 18.75 -23.87
N TYR A 81 42.05 17.67 -24.65
CA TYR A 81 43.17 16.74 -24.78
C TYR A 81 44.24 17.37 -25.67
N CYS A 82 45.31 17.81 -25.01
CA CYS A 82 46.70 17.77 -25.46
C CYS A 82 47.08 18.50 -26.76
N GLN A 83 48.09 19.38 -26.67
CA GLN A 83 49.48 19.04 -27.05
C GLN A 83 50.39 20.29 -26.97
N HIS A 84 51.69 20.05 -26.71
CA HIS A 84 52.85 20.92 -26.98
C HIS A 84 53.30 21.90 -25.88
N HIS A 85 53.96 21.38 -24.83
CA HIS A 85 55.17 22.05 -24.35
C HIS A 85 56.41 21.27 -24.82
N GLN A 86 57.17 21.98 -25.65
CA GLN A 86 58.37 21.65 -26.39
C GLN A 86 59.42 20.72 -25.73
N THR A 87 60.02 19.89 -26.59
CA THR A 87 61.40 19.39 -26.54
C THR A 87 62.46 20.49 -26.69
N LYS A 88 63.70 20.19 -26.24
CA LYS A 88 65.03 20.77 -26.56
C LYS A 88 65.52 21.90 -25.65
N ASP A 89 66.78 21.96 -25.17
CA ASP A 89 68.03 21.20 -25.37
C ASP A 89 68.78 21.13 -24.02
#